data_AF-A0ABD1EGV6-F1
#
_entry.id   AF-A0ABD1EGV6-F1
#
_cell.length_a   1.000
_cell.length_b   1.000
_cell.length_c   1.000
_cell.angle_alpha   90.00
_cell.angle_beta   90.00
_cell.angle_gamma   90.00
#
_symmetry.space_group_name_H-M   'P 1'
#
loop_
_entity.id
_entity.type
_entity.pdbx_description
1 polymer ?
#
loop_
_entity_poly.entity_id
_entity_poly.type
_entity_poly.pdbx_seq_one_letter_code
_entity_poly.pdbx_strand_id
1 'polypeptide(L)'
;MSSEVLHGFLLSAQQETAIIDKKDINLDVYIMNNYQIKLRVSSFDCTEKVLTRALKQINLPIEYMQYFSLYLIKVDNPIDIVILRKLLDFESPYLTQQVIKSATSIVIRKNYWDTNYDNVLMTDPIALNLLYIQTVADVERGWILTTNEAKMHLEKLKTRLAKKEYIEFAQKLKYYGFMQFSQCICDYPQPQTKVLIAIGDEELSMRILGPGSLVKEGVFRVTRMRCWRITATNSKVNGENGTYSNNTQEKSSLELSFEYLMSKDKLQWITISSEQAIFMSACLQMLVDELLVKKKGIKKRDCIKSNGKLSYMKRDGSCQLISIDNSFIDSSDEQDSYSENSYEEAFSIKTLQEKFLSVSFKNGREFVENHAFEGIGDDDL
;
A
#
# COMPACT_ATOMS: atom_id res chain seq x y z
N MET A 1 3.12 -20.77 8.77
CA MET A 1 1.97 -21.64 8.40
C MET A 1 0.60 -20.97 8.50
N SER A 2 0.35 -19.98 9.37
CA SER A 2 -0.98 -19.32 9.49
C SER A 2 -1.30 -18.27 8.41
N SER A 3 -0.30 -17.61 7.82
CA SER A 3 -0.52 -16.50 6.87
C SER A 3 -0.96 -16.95 5.48
N GLU A 4 -0.40 -18.04 4.93
CA GLU A 4 -0.76 -18.52 3.58
C GLU A 4 -2.20 -19.04 3.53
N VAL A 5 -2.62 -19.79 4.54
CA VAL A 5 -4.00 -20.27 4.70
C VAL A 5 -4.98 -19.11 4.75
N LEU A 6 -4.65 -18.06 5.52
CA LEU A 6 -5.47 -16.86 5.61
C LEU A 6 -5.53 -16.13 4.26
N HIS A 7 -4.41 -16.01 3.54
CA HIS A 7 -4.38 -15.38 2.23
C HIS A 7 -5.23 -16.14 1.22
N GLY A 8 -5.13 -17.48 1.20
CA GLY A 8 -5.96 -18.33 0.35
C GLY A 8 -7.45 -18.15 0.67
N PHE A 9 -7.80 -18.16 1.96
CA PHE A 9 -9.17 -17.92 2.41
C PHE A 9 -9.71 -16.55 1.96
N LEU A 10 -8.95 -15.46 2.18
CA LEU A 10 -9.37 -14.10 1.82
C LEU A 10 -9.50 -13.92 0.30
N LEU A 11 -8.58 -14.48 -0.47
CA LEU A 11 -8.65 -14.48 -1.93
C LEU A 11 -9.91 -15.20 -2.41
N SER A 12 -10.20 -16.38 -1.87
CA SER A 12 -11.40 -17.13 -2.25
C SER A 12 -12.70 -16.45 -1.81
N ALA A 13 -12.71 -15.80 -0.64
CA ALA A 13 -13.84 -14.98 -0.22
C ALA A 13 -14.07 -13.79 -1.18
N GLN A 14 -13.01 -13.14 -1.67
CA GLN A 14 -13.12 -12.08 -2.67
C GLN A 14 -13.68 -12.61 -3.99
N GLN A 15 -13.16 -13.75 -4.48
CA GLN A 15 -13.59 -14.40 -5.71
C GLN A 15 -15.08 -14.80 -5.65
N GLU A 16 -15.51 -15.37 -4.52
CA GLU A 16 -16.91 -15.75 -4.31
C GLU A 16 -17.83 -14.52 -4.30
N THR A 17 -17.43 -13.44 -3.61
CA THR A 17 -18.22 -12.19 -3.57
C THR A 17 -18.30 -11.49 -4.92
N ALA A 18 -17.33 -11.68 -5.82
CA ALA A 18 -17.34 -11.06 -7.13
C ALA A 18 -18.42 -11.62 -8.06
N ILE A 19 -18.88 -12.86 -7.83
CA ILE A 19 -19.91 -13.55 -8.64
C ILE A 19 -19.54 -13.48 -10.14
N ILE A 20 -18.27 -13.71 -10.47
CA ILE A 20 -17.81 -13.84 -11.85
C ILE A 20 -17.10 -15.18 -12.05
N ASP A 21 -17.19 -15.71 -13.26
CA ASP A 21 -16.46 -16.91 -13.61
C ASP A 21 -14.97 -16.64 -13.79
N LYS A 22 -14.16 -17.65 -13.47
CA LYS A 22 -12.73 -17.65 -13.77
C LYS A 22 -12.53 -17.64 -15.29
N LYS A 23 -11.82 -16.64 -15.78
CA LYS A 23 -11.53 -16.47 -17.22
C LYS A 23 -10.14 -15.88 -17.42
N ASP A 24 -9.56 -16.14 -18.57
CA ASP A 24 -8.33 -15.47 -18.98
C ASP A 24 -8.67 -14.09 -19.54
N ILE A 25 -7.97 -13.08 -19.03
CA ILE A 25 -8.18 -11.67 -19.37
C ILE A 25 -6.86 -11.00 -19.70
N ASN A 26 -6.95 -9.91 -20.47
CA ASN A 26 -5.85 -8.98 -20.63
C ASN A 26 -5.94 -7.95 -19.49
N LEU A 27 -4.91 -7.87 -18.68
CA LEU A 27 -4.76 -6.88 -17.61
C LEU A 27 -3.61 -5.94 -17.93
N ASP A 28 -3.87 -4.64 -17.81
CA ASP A 28 -2.87 -3.62 -18.04
C ASP A 28 -2.25 -3.18 -16.71
N VAL A 29 -0.92 -3.34 -16.63
CA VAL A 29 -0.11 -2.86 -15.51
C VAL A 29 0.83 -1.78 -16.04
N TYR A 30 0.93 -0.65 -15.36
CA TYR A 30 1.75 0.47 -15.81
C TYR A 30 2.97 0.66 -14.92
N ILE A 31 3.96 1.38 -15.44
CA ILE A 31 5.02 1.99 -14.63
C ILE A 31 4.80 3.51 -14.56
N MET A 32 5.60 4.20 -13.76
CA MET A 32 5.34 5.60 -13.39
C MET A 32 5.43 6.63 -14.53
N ASN A 33 5.95 6.27 -15.71
CA ASN A 33 5.90 7.09 -16.93
C ASN A 33 4.74 6.71 -17.89
N ASN A 34 3.71 6.02 -17.38
CA ASN A 34 2.55 5.53 -18.13
C ASN A 34 2.87 4.49 -19.23
N TYR A 35 4.08 3.92 -19.24
CA TYR A 35 4.37 2.77 -20.10
C TYR A 35 3.54 1.56 -19.64
N GLN A 36 2.83 0.96 -20.60
CA GLN A 36 1.86 -0.11 -20.39
C GLN A 36 2.50 -1.49 -20.61
N ILE A 37 2.39 -2.35 -19.61
CA ILE A 37 2.74 -3.77 -19.65
C ILE A 37 1.44 -4.56 -19.77
N LYS A 38 1.16 -5.08 -20.96
CA LYS A 38 -0.04 -5.89 -21.24
C LYS A 38 0.21 -7.33 -20.81
N LEU A 39 -0.60 -7.82 -19.87
CA LEU A 39 -0.48 -9.17 -19.32
C LEU A 39 -1.68 -10.02 -19.71
N ARG A 40 -1.44 -11.30 -20.04
CA ARG A 40 -2.50 -12.32 -20.06
C ARG A 40 -2.49 -13.04 -18.70
N VAL A 41 -3.54 -12.87 -17.91
CA VAL A 41 -3.68 -13.41 -16.56
C VAL A 41 -5.06 -13.99 -16.35
N SER A 42 -5.23 -14.83 -15.32
CA SER A 42 -6.56 -15.23 -14.89
C SER A 42 -7.24 -14.08 -14.13
N SER A 43 -8.55 -13.92 -14.28
CA SER A 43 -9.36 -12.97 -13.50
C SER A 43 -9.25 -13.15 -11.99
N PHE A 44 -8.77 -14.32 -11.54
CA PHE A 44 -8.62 -14.72 -10.15
C PHE A 44 -7.17 -14.79 -9.67
N ASP A 45 -6.20 -14.45 -10.53
CA ASP A 45 -4.78 -14.42 -10.13
C ASP A 45 -4.57 -13.39 -9.01
N CYS A 46 -3.75 -13.77 -8.02
CA CYS A 46 -3.42 -12.91 -6.88
C CYS A 46 -2.38 -11.82 -7.24
N THR A 47 -2.27 -10.80 -6.40
CA THR A 47 -1.37 -9.66 -6.57
C THR A 47 0.08 -10.08 -6.84
N GLU A 48 0.61 -11.02 -6.06
CA GLU A 48 1.98 -11.51 -6.24
C GLU A 48 2.20 -12.13 -7.62
N LYS A 49 1.24 -12.94 -8.08
CA LYS A 49 1.33 -13.64 -9.36
C LYS A 49 1.26 -12.67 -10.54
N VAL A 50 0.38 -11.65 -10.44
CA VAL A 50 0.30 -10.57 -11.43
C VAL A 50 1.60 -9.75 -11.44
N LEU A 51 2.12 -9.34 -10.26
CA LEU A 51 3.37 -8.60 -10.14
C LEU A 51 4.54 -9.37 -10.75
N THR A 52 4.67 -10.65 -10.41
CA THR A 52 5.73 -11.53 -10.90
C THR A 52 5.70 -11.62 -12.43
N ARG A 53 4.52 -11.79 -13.03
CA ARG A 53 4.39 -11.79 -14.50
C ARG A 53 4.76 -10.45 -15.11
N ALA A 54 4.34 -9.34 -14.51
CA ALA A 54 4.69 -8.00 -14.97
C ALA A 54 6.20 -7.76 -14.96
N LEU A 55 6.87 -8.12 -13.87
CA LEU A 55 8.31 -7.93 -13.69
C LEU A 55 9.13 -8.87 -14.59
N LYS A 56 8.68 -10.12 -14.78
CA LYS A 56 9.29 -11.05 -15.74
C LYS A 56 9.18 -10.54 -17.18
N GLN A 57 8.04 -9.96 -17.57
CA GLN A 57 7.85 -9.43 -18.93
C GLN A 57 8.79 -8.26 -19.27
N ILE A 58 9.25 -7.51 -18.27
CA ILE A 58 10.28 -6.47 -18.43
C ILE A 58 11.70 -6.99 -18.10
N ASN A 59 11.87 -8.31 -17.96
CA ASN A 59 13.13 -9.00 -17.66
C ASN A 59 13.80 -8.61 -16.33
N LEU A 60 13.05 -8.12 -15.34
CA LEU A 60 13.64 -7.83 -14.02
C LEU A 60 14.05 -9.14 -13.32
N PRO A 61 15.30 -9.27 -12.85
CA PRO A 61 15.73 -10.45 -12.10
C PRO A 61 14.90 -10.71 -10.84
N ILE A 62 14.69 -11.98 -10.51
CA ILE A 62 13.78 -12.41 -9.43
C ILE A 62 14.18 -11.87 -8.04
N GLU A 63 15.49 -11.70 -7.80
CA GLU A 63 16.07 -11.14 -6.57
C GLU A 63 15.59 -9.71 -6.28
N TYR A 64 15.21 -8.95 -7.32
CA TYR A 64 14.74 -7.57 -7.16
C TYR A 64 13.21 -7.47 -7.01
N MET A 65 12.45 -8.54 -7.26
CA MET A 65 10.98 -8.47 -7.26
C MET A 65 10.40 -8.01 -5.93
N GLN A 66 11.03 -8.41 -4.81
CA GLN A 66 10.63 -8.04 -3.45
C GLN A 66 10.67 -6.53 -3.15
N TYR A 67 11.39 -5.75 -3.96
CA TYR A 67 11.49 -4.30 -3.80
C TYR A 67 10.35 -3.53 -4.46
N PHE A 68 9.47 -4.21 -5.18
CA PHE A 68 8.36 -3.60 -5.89
C PHE A 68 7.02 -4.14 -5.38
N SER A 69 5.96 -3.37 -5.61
CA SER A 69 4.58 -3.80 -5.34
C SER A 69 3.62 -3.16 -6.33
N LEU A 70 2.41 -3.72 -6.41
CA LEU A 70 1.33 -3.14 -7.18
C LEU A 70 0.56 -2.13 -6.34
N TYR A 71 0.33 -0.95 -6.91
CA TYR A 71 -0.48 0.11 -6.33
C TYR A 71 -1.66 0.38 -7.24
N LEU A 72 -2.81 0.63 -6.63
CA LEU A 72 -3.96 1.15 -7.35
C LEU A 72 -3.89 2.68 -7.31
N ILE A 73 -3.91 3.29 -8.48
CA ILE A 73 -3.94 4.75 -8.63
C ILE A 73 -5.26 5.16 -9.27
N LYS A 74 -5.71 6.37 -8.95
CA LYS A 74 -6.73 7.09 -9.69
C LYS A 74 -6.03 8.09 -10.60
N VAL A 75 -6.41 8.10 -11.87
CA VAL A 75 -5.90 9.06 -12.86
C VAL A 75 -7.01 10.05 -13.13
N ASP A 76 -6.92 11.24 -12.52
CA ASP A 76 -7.87 12.33 -12.78
C ASP A 76 -7.44 13.13 -14.01
N ASN A 77 -6.12 13.32 -14.18
CA ASN A 77 -5.46 13.89 -15.37
C ASN A 77 -4.11 13.20 -15.57
N PRO A 78 -3.47 13.25 -16.76
CA PRO A 78 -2.18 12.56 -16.99
C PRO A 78 -1.06 13.00 -16.03
N ILE A 79 -1.14 14.23 -15.52
CA ILE A 79 -0.17 14.81 -14.58
C ILE A 79 -0.57 14.53 -13.12
N ASP A 80 -1.87 14.46 -12.84
CA ASP A 80 -2.42 14.38 -11.49
C ASP A 80 -2.91 12.95 -11.21
N ILE A 81 -2.04 12.18 -10.55
CA ILE A 81 -2.39 10.84 -10.07
C ILE A 81 -2.51 10.86 -8.56
N VAL A 82 -3.50 10.13 -8.05
CA VAL A 82 -3.67 9.87 -6.62
C VAL A 82 -3.43 8.40 -6.36
N ILE A 83 -2.45 8.08 -5.51
CA ILE A 83 -2.25 6.69 -5.08
C ILE A 83 -3.34 6.35 -4.07
N LEU A 84 -4.24 5.44 -4.42
CA LEU A 84 -5.35 5.05 -3.56
C LEU A 84 -4.88 4.13 -2.46
N ARG A 85 -4.16 3.05 -2.83
CA ARG A 85 -3.60 2.07 -1.90
C ARG A 85 -2.63 1.12 -2.58
N LYS A 86 -1.83 0.44 -1.78
CA LYS A 86 -1.11 -0.78 -2.17
C LYS A 86 -2.10 -1.96 -2.27
N LEU A 87 -1.94 -2.80 -3.29
CA LEU A 87 -2.67 -4.07 -3.38
C LEU A 87 -2.02 -5.10 -2.47
N LEU A 88 -2.84 -5.80 -1.69
CA LEU A 88 -2.39 -6.82 -0.75
C LEU A 88 -2.22 -8.16 -1.46
N ASP A 89 -1.37 -9.03 -0.92
CA ASP A 89 -1.00 -10.31 -1.54
C ASP A 89 -2.20 -11.25 -1.76
N PHE A 90 -3.22 -11.15 -0.91
CA PHE A 90 -4.44 -11.95 -0.98
C PHE A 90 -5.48 -11.40 -1.96
N GLU A 91 -5.26 -10.22 -2.55
CA GLU A 91 -6.22 -9.65 -3.49
C GLU A 91 -5.99 -10.17 -4.91
N SER A 92 -7.05 -10.20 -5.71
CA SER A 92 -6.94 -10.24 -7.15
C SER A 92 -6.97 -8.81 -7.73
N PRO A 93 -5.90 -8.34 -8.39
CA PRO A 93 -5.84 -6.99 -8.95
C PRO A 93 -6.98 -6.70 -9.94
N TYR A 94 -7.37 -7.68 -10.75
CA TYR A 94 -8.47 -7.53 -11.70
C TYR A 94 -9.81 -7.30 -10.97
N LEU A 95 -10.16 -8.15 -9.99
CA LEU A 95 -11.39 -8.01 -9.22
C LEU A 95 -11.43 -6.68 -8.47
N THR A 96 -10.31 -6.32 -7.83
CA THR A 96 -10.18 -5.06 -7.11
C THR A 96 -10.43 -3.85 -8.02
N GLN A 97 -9.87 -3.87 -9.24
CA GLN A 97 -10.08 -2.80 -10.22
C GLN A 97 -11.53 -2.71 -10.71
N GLN A 98 -12.22 -3.85 -10.89
CA GLN A 98 -13.63 -3.88 -11.31
C GLN A 98 -14.58 -3.29 -10.26
N VAL A 99 -14.30 -3.51 -8.98
CA VAL A 99 -15.12 -2.98 -7.87
C VAL A 99 -14.97 -1.45 -7.77
N ILE A 100 -13.76 -0.93 -8.00
CA ILE A 100 -13.44 0.49 -7.85
C ILE A 100 -13.71 1.21 -9.19
N LYS A 101 -14.98 1.59 -9.39
CA LYS A 101 -15.53 2.13 -10.66
C LYS A 101 -14.76 3.34 -11.23
N SER A 102 -14.44 3.21 -12.53
CA SER A 102 -14.08 4.20 -13.57
C SER A 102 -13.11 5.33 -13.21
N ALA A 103 -11.82 5.00 -13.19
CA ALA A 103 -10.64 5.77 -13.63
C ALA A 103 -9.36 5.27 -12.92
N THR A 104 -9.31 3.98 -12.56
CA THR A 104 -8.20 3.40 -11.80
C THR A 104 -7.26 2.61 -12.69
N SER A 105 -5.97 2.70 -12.39
CA SER A 105 -4.91 1.95 -13.06
C SER A 105 -4.05 1.24 -12.02
N ILE A 106 -3.47 0.11 -12.41
CA ILE A 106 -2.54 -0.64 -11.57
C ILE A 106 -1.13 -0.24 -11.98
N VAL A 107 -0.31 0.18 -11.02
CA VAL A 107 1.08 0.58 -11.28
C VAL A 107 2.08 -0.19 -10.44
N ILE A 108 3.26 -0.42 -11.01
CA ILE A 108 4.42 -0.93 -10.29
C ILE A 108 5.15 0.26 -9.66
N ARG A 109 5.39 0.19 -8.35
CA ARG A 109 6.17 1.18 -7.61
C ARG A 109 7.09 0.50 -6.60
N LYS A 110 8.21 1.15 -6.27
CA LYS A 110 9.09 0.71 -5.19
C LYS A 110 8.32 0.60 -3.86
N ASN A 111 8.60 -0.43 -3.07
CA ASN A 111 7.92 -0.79 -1.82
C ASN A 111 8.93 -1.06 -0.71
N TYR A 112 9.57 0.02 -0.25
CA TYR A 112 10.46 0.11 0.89
C TYR A 112 10.67 1.60 1.23
N TRP A 113 11.08 1.89 2.45
CA TRP A 113 11.36 3.25 2.92
C TRP A 113 12.86 3.55 2.99
N ASP A 114 13.67 2.55 3.35
CA ASP A 114 15.13 2.67 3.44
C ASP A 114 15.78 2.90 2.07
N THR A 115 16.39 4.07 1.92
CA THR A 115 17.11 4.47 0.70
C THR A 115 18.37 3.64 0.46
N ASN A 116 18.88 2.90 1.46
CA ASN A 116 19.99 1.98 1.25
C ASN A 116 19.65 0.88 0.24
N TYR A 117 18.38 0.50 0.10
CA TYR A 117 17.95 -0.45 -0.92
C TYR A 117 18.06 0.11 -2.34
N ASP A 118 18.06 1.43 -2.51
CA ASP A 118 18.33 2.04 -3.82
C ASP A 118 19.72 1.63 -4.32
N ASN A 119 20.74 1.56 -3.44
CA ASN A 119 22.10 1.16 -3.82
C ASN A 119 22.14 -0.25 -4.40
N VAL A 120 21.32 -1.16 -3.86
CA VAL A 120 21.18 -2.52 -4.37
C VAL A 120 20.47 -2.52 -5.73
N LEU A 121 19.43 -1.72 -5.91
CA LEU A 121 18.70 -1.66 -7.17
C LEU A 121 19.48 -0.96 -8.28
N MET A 122 20.37 -0.02 -7.94
CA MET A 122 21.20 0.69 -8.90
C MET A 122 22.31 -0.17 -9.53
N THR A 123 22.54 -1.41 -9.05
CA THR A 123 23.51 -2.33 -9.66
C THR A 123 22.97 -3.05 -10.89
N ASP A 124 21.65 -3.23 -10.99
CA ASP A 124 21.00 -3.85 -12.14
C ASP A 124 20.40 -2.78 -13.08
N PRO A 125 20.61 -2.87 -14.40
CA PRO A 125 20.16 -1.84 -15.34
C PRO A 125 18.62 -1.69 -15.43
N ILE A 126 17.85 -2.75 -15.20
CA ILE A 126 16.38 -2.73 -15.30
C ILE A 126 15.81 -2.15 -14.00
N ALA A 127 16.30 -2.60 -12.84
CA ALA A 127 15.97 -2.05 -11.54
C ALA A 127 16.34 -0.56 -11.44
N LEU A 128 17.54 -0.18 -11.90
CA LEU A 128 17.97 1.22 -12.02
C LEU A 128 17.01 2.02 -12.88
N ASN A 129 16.55 1.46 -14.00
CA ASN A 129 15.62 2.16 -14.89
C ASN A 129 14.24 2.35 -14.25
N LEU A 130 13.71 1.36 -13.54
CA LEU A 130 12.45 1.49 -12.80
C LEU A 130 12.54 2.56 -11.71
N LEU A 131 13.62 2.54 -10.94
CA LEU A 131 13.86 3.53 -9.88
C LEU A 131 14.02 4.93 -10.46
N TYR A 132 14.76 5.06 -11.56
CA TYR A 132 14.94 6.33 -12.28
C TYR A 132 13.60 6.88 -12.80
N ILE A 133 12.80 6.05 -13.49
CA ILE A 133 11.49 6.45 -14.03
C ILE A 133 10.57 6.95 -12.93
N GLN A 134 10.51 6.23 -11.80
CA GLN A 134 9.74 6.66 -10.65
C GLN A 134 10.25 7.98 -10.07
N THR A 135 11.58 8.12 -9.91
CA THR A 135 12.18 9.33 -9.33
C THR A 135 11.90 10.56 -10.19
N VAL A 136 12.02 10.44 -11.52
CA VAL A 136 11.67 11.51 -12.46
C VAL A 136 10.20 11.90 -12.31
N ALA A 137 9.29 10.92 -12.27
CA ALA A 137 7.86 11.20 -12.09
C ALA A 137 7.55 11.89 -10.75
N ASP A 138 8.23 11.48 -9.67
CA ASP A 138 8.08 12.09 -8.34
C ASP A 138 8.61 13.54 -8.30
N VAL A 139 9.70 13.85 -9.02
CA VAL A 139 10.21 15.22 -9.19
C VAL A 139 9.26 16.07 -10.04
N GLU A 140 8.80 15.56 -11.18
CA GLU A 140 7.91 16.29 -12.11
C GLU A 140 6.57 16.63 -11.46
N ARG A 141 6.09 15.79 -10.54
CA ARG A 141 4.87 16.03 -9.75
C ARG A 141 5.08 16.87 -8.50
N GLY A 142 6.31 17.27 -8.19
CA GLY A 142 6.63 18.02 -6.97
C GLY A 142 6.45 17.20 -5.68
N TRP A 143 6.46 15.86 -5.77
CA TRP A 143 6.47 14.99 -4.60
C TRP A 143 7.83 15.05 -3.89
N ILE A 144 8.89 15.16 -4.69
CA ILE A 144 10.23 15.54 -4.23
C ILE A 144 10.35 17.06 -4.39
N LEU A 145 10.66 17.76 -3.31
CA LEU A 145 10.79 19.21 -3.35
C LEU A 145 12.15 19.61 -3.93
N THR A 146 12.10 20.45 -4.97
CA THR A 146 13.30 20.92 -5.67
C THR A 146 13.34 22.45 -5.70
N THR A 147 14.51 23.03 -5.48
CA THR A 147 14.78 24.43 -5.82
C THR A 147 14.92 24.59 -7.34
N ASN A 148 14.86 25.83 -7.86
CA ASN A 148 15.07 26.09 -9.28
C ASN A 148 16.45 25.59 -9.76
N GLU A 149 17.49 25.77 -8.95
CA GLU A 149 18.85 25.30 -9.23
C GLU A 149 18.94 23.77 -9.28
N ALA A 150 18.33 23.10 -8.29
CA ALA A 150 18.26 21.64 -8.25
C ALA A 150 17.52 21.09 -9.47
N LYS A 151 16.41 21.72 -9.86
CA LYS A 151 15.65 21.35 -11.06
C LYS A 151 16.48 21.51 -12.33
N MET A 152 17.20 22.62 -12.50
CA MET A 152 18.11 22.81 -13.63
C MET A 152 19.23 21.76 -13.68
N HIS A 153 19.75 21.35 -12.51
CA HIS A 153 20.76 20.30 -12.44
C HIS A 153 20.19 18.93 -12.83
N LEU A 154 19.01 18.57 -12.31
CA LEU A 154 18.30 17.34 -12.66
C LEU A 154 17.98 17.27 -14.16
N GLU A 155 17.58 18.38 -14.80
CA GLU A 155 17.36 18.42 -16.26
C GLU A 155 18.66 18.18 -17.05
N LYS A 156 19.81 18.69 -16.57
CA LYS A 156 21.12 18.38 -17.18
C LYS A 156 21.49 16.90 -17.06
N LEU A 157 21.19 16.27 -15.92
CA LEU A 157 21.42 14.83 -15.73
C LEU A 157 20.47 13.99 -16.60
N LYS A 158 19.20 14.40 -16.70
CA LYS A 158 18.18 13.78 -17.55
C LYS A 158 18.57 13.82 -19.03
N THR A 159 19.01 14.96 -19.55
CA THR A 159 19.46 15.11 -20.95
C THR A 159 20.72 14.29 -21.27
N ARG A 160 21.60 14.07 -20.29
CA ARG A 160 22.77 13.20 -20.43
C ARG A 160 22.47 11.70 -20.22
N LEU A 161 21.23 11.35 -19.86
CA LEU A 161 20.83 10.00 -19.45
C LEU A 161 21.67 9.44 -18.30
N ALA A 162 22.19 10.32 -17.43
CA ALA A 162 22.98 9.97 -16.25
C ALA A 162 22.05 9.48 -15.12
N LYS A 163 21.40 8.33 -15.31
CA LYS A 163 20.32 7.83 -14.43
C LYS A 163 20.75 7.64 -12.98
N LYS A 164 21.94 7.07 -12.77
CA LYS A 164 22.49 6.81 -11.43
C LYS A 164 22.75 8.12 -10.69
N GLU A 165 23.48 9.05 -11.32
CA GLU A 165 23.76 10.39 -10.77
C GLU A 165 22.47 11.17 -10.48
N TYR A 166 21.44 11.03 -11.34
CA TYR A 166 20.14 11.64 -11.11
C TYR A 166 19.51 11.15 -9.80
N ILE A 167 19.51 9.83 -9.56
CA ILE A 167 18.95 9.25 -8.33
C ILE A 167 19.78 9.66 -7.12
N GLU A 168 21.11 9.57 -7.18
CA GLU A 168 22.02 9.96 -6.09
C GLU A 168 21.89 11.44 -5.71
N PHE A 169 21.62 12.31 -6.69
CA PHE A 169 21.31 13.71 -6.42
C PHE A 169 19.91 13.87 -5.82
N ALA A 170 18.90 13.17 -6.36
CA ALA A 170 17.53 13.24 -5.87
C ALA A 170 17.39 12.73 -4.43
N GLN A 171 18.18 11.72 -4.02
CA GLN A 171 18.24 11.21 -2.65
C GLN A 171 18.56 12.28 -1.60
N LYS A 172 19.26 13.35 -1.99
CA LYS A 172 19.62 14.47 -1.12
C LYS A 172 18.52 15.52 -1.00
N LEU A 173 17.46 15.40 -1.79
CA LEU A 173 16.36 16.36 -1.86
C LEU A 173 15.27 16.02 -0.85
N LYS A 174 14.56 17.05 -0.40
CA LYS A 174 13.51 16.89 0.59
C LYS A 174 12.34 16.07 0.05
N TYR A 175 11.88 15.12 0.85
CA TYR A 175 10.83 14.15 0.53
C TYR A 175 11.18 13.10 -0.52
N TYR A 176 12.47 12.89 -0.83
CA TYR A 176 12.85 11.67 -1.54
C TYR A 176 12.43 10.43 -0.77
N GLY A 177 11.74 9.50 -1.44
CA GLY A 177 11.23 8.27 -0.82
C GLY A 177 9.94 8.42 -0.01
N PHE A 178 9.36 9.62 0.09
CA PHE A 178 8.09 9.82 0.79
C PHE A 178 6.89 9.46 -0.09
N MET A 179 5.84 8.96 0.55
CA MET A 179 4.51 8.84 -0.03
C MET A 179 3.74 10.15 0.18
N GLN A 180 3.29 10.77 -0.90
CA GLN A 180 2.51 12.01 -0.85
C GLN A 180 1.01 11.71 -0.92
N PHE A 181 0.23 12.47 -0.16
CA PHE A 181 -1.23 12.36 -0.13
C PHE A 181 -1.89 13.65 -0.62
N SER A 182 -3.13 13.53 -1.07
CA SER A 182 -3.95 14.65 -1.48
C SER A 182 -4.18 15.62 -0.31
N GLN A 183 -4.42 16.88 -0.65
CA GLN A 183 -4.75 17.91 0.34
C GLN A 183 -5.92 17.47 1.22
N CYS A 184 -5.73 17.61 2.52
CA CYS A 184 -6.70 17.21 3.53
C CYS A 184 -6.78 18.25 4.65
N ILE A 185 -7.60 17.97 5.66
CA ILE A 185 -7.85 18.85 6.80
C ILE A 185 -7.42 18.13 8.07
N CYS A 186 -6.90 18.87 9.06
CA CYS A 186 -6.61 18.34 10.38
C CYS A 186 -6.99 19.30 11.50
N ASP A 187 -6.90 18.82 12.74
CA ASP A 187 -7.16 19.57 13.96
C ASP A 187 -5.92 20.23 14.58
N TYR A 188 -4.76 20.13 13.93
CA TYR A 188 -3.49 20.65 14.41
C TYR A 188 -2.88 21.67 13.42
N PRO A 189 -2.34 22.82 13.89
CA PRO A 189 -2.33 23.31 15.26
C PRO A 189 -3.69 23.86 15.72
N GLN A 190 -4.63 24.04 14.78
CA GLN A 190 -6.00 24.48 15.04
C GLN A 190 -6.98 23.63 14.23
N PRO A 191 -8.26 23.51 14.68
CA PRO A 191 -9.32 22.88 13.90
C PRO A 191 -9.42 23.46 12.48
N GLN A 192 -9.74 22.59 11.52
CA GLN A 192 -9.94 22.96 10.11
C GLN A 192 -8.68 23.48 9.39
N THR A 193 -7.49 23.09 9.86
CA THR A 193 -6.23 23.44 9.20
C THR A 193 -6.04 22.61 7.93
N LYS A 194 -5.84 23.29 6.78
CA LYS A 194 -5.54 22.63 5.51
C LYS A 194 -4.07 22.20 5.46
N VAL A 195 -3.84 20.94 5.11
CA VAL A 195 -2.50 20.34 5.12
C VAL A 195 -2.24 19.45 3.92
N LEU A 196 -0.96 19.33 3.56
CA LEU A 196 -0.43 18.24 2.74
C LEU A 196 0.33 17.28 3.64
N ILE A 197 -0.01 16.00 3.55
CA ILE A 197 0.64 14.94 4.33
C ILE A 197 1.63 14.21 3.44
N ALA A 198 2.80 13.92 4.01
CA ALA A 198 3.80 13.04 3.43
C ALA A 198 4.25 12.04 4.51
N ILE A 199 4.38 10.76 4.17
CA ILE A 199 4.89 9.73 5.09
C ILE A 199 6.14 9.10 4.48
N GLY A 200 7.22 9.04 5.24
CA GLY A 200 8.52 8.55 4.79
C GLY A 200 9.59 8.89 5.83
N ASP A 201 10.81 8.37 5.67
CA ASP A 201 11.95 8.67 6.56
C ASP A 201 11.63 8.61 8.07
N GLU A 202 10.89 7.57 8.47
CA GLU A 202 10.53 7.33 9.86
C GLU A 202 9.62 8.41 10.49
N GLU A 203 8.95 9.21 9.66
CA GLU A 203 8.10 10.33 10.06
C GLU A 203 6.82 10.49 9.21
N LEU A 204 5.85 11.19 9.80
CA LEU A 204 4.73 11.82 9.11
C LEU A 204 4.98 13.32 9.09
N SER A 205 5.22 13.88 7.90
CA SER A 205 5.38 15.32 7.68
C SER A 205 4.05 15.95 7.29
N MET A 206 3.70 17.02 8.00
CA MET A 206 2.47 17.79 7.85
C MET A 206 2.82 19.21 7.42
N ARG A 207 2.57 19.52 6.16
CA ARG A 207 2.79 20.84 5.56
C ARG A 207 1.52 21.66 5.65
N ILE A 208 1.54 22.73 6.45
CA ILE A 208 0.38 23.61 6.69
C ILE A 208 0.26 24.62 5.56
N LEU A 209 -0.89 24.61 4.89
CA LEU A 209 -1.21 25.51 3.79
C LEU A 209 -1.88 26.78 4.33
N GLY A 210 -1.30 27.94 4.01
CA GLY A 210 -1.91 29.25 4.27
C GLY A 210 -2.50 29.89 3.02
N PRO A 211 -2.93 31.15 3.10
CA PRO A 211 -3.35 31.91 1.94
C PRO A 211 -2.14 32.17 1.01
N GLY A 212 -1.95 31.29 0.04
CA GLY A 212 -1.00 31.44 -1.07
C GLY A 212 0.37 30.75 -0.93
N SER A 213 0.73 30.20 0.23
CA SER A 213 2.01 29.49 0.42
C SER A 213 2.04 28.54 1.63
N LEU A 214 3.11 27.74 1.72
CA LEU A 214 3.45 26.92 2.90
C LEU A 214 3.75 27.85 4.09
N VAL A 215 3.01 27.69 5.19
CA VAL A 215 3.16 28.52 6.38
C VAL A 215 4.15 27.91 7.35
N LYS A 216 3.96 26.64 7.68
CA LYS A 216 4.71 25.89 8.67
C LYS A 216 4.70 24.41 8.33
N GLU A 217 5.65 23.68 8.89
CA GLU A 217 5.74 22.24 8.76
C GLU A 217 5.80 21.61 10.16
N GLY A 218 4.93 20.64 10.41
CA GLY A 218 4.98 19.77 11.58
C GLY A 218 5.61 18.44 11.18
N VAL A 219 6.57 17.95 11.95
CA VAL A 219 7.22 16.66 11.72
C VAL A 219 6.92 15.76 12.91
N PHE A 220 6.27 14.62 12.63
CA PHE A 220 5.85 13.66 13.64
C PHE A 220 6.60 12.35 13.46
N ARG A 221 7.60 12.08 14.31
CA ARG A 221 8.37 10.83 14.28
C ARG A 221 7.47 9.65 14.62
N VAL A 222 7.48 8.60 13.79
CA VAL A 222 6.63 7.43 14.02
C VAL A 222 6.97 6.75 15.33
N THR A 223 8.23 6.76 15.78
CA THR A 223 8.63 6.23 17.09
C THR A 223 7.94 6.90 18.27
N ARG A 224 7.49 8.16 18.13
CA ARG A 224 6.77 8.94 19.17
C ARG A 224 5.25 8.81 19.08
N MET A 225 4.73 8.08 18.09
CA MET A 225 3.30 7.76 18.01
C MET A 225 3.01 6.52 18.87
N ARG A 226 2.11 6.62 19.85
CA ARG A 226 1.75 5.48 20.69
C ARG A 226 0.82 4.50 19.98
N CYS A 227 -0.18 5.03 19.30
CA CYS A 227 -1.15 4.26 18.54
C CYS A 227 -1.89 5.17 17.55
N TRP A 228 -2.61 4.57 16.62
CA TRP A 228 -3.52 5.30 15.73
C TRP A 228 -4.83 4.54 15.50
N ARG A 229 -5.84 5.22 15.01
CA ARG A 229 -7.15 4.63 14.65
C ARG A 229 -7.69 5.26 13.37
N ILE A 230 -8.53 4.50 12.68
CA ILE A 230 -9.30 4.98 11.53
C ILE A 230 -10.76 5.09 11.97
N THR A 231 -11.38 6.24 11.73
CA THR A 231 -12.81 6.46 11.98
C THR A 231 -13.51 6.82 10.68
N ALA A 232 -14.67 6.20 10.45
CA ALA A 232 -15.58 6.56 9.37
C ALA A 232 -16.77 7.31 9.97
N THR A 233 -16.96 8.56 9.59
CA THR A 233 -18.07 9.39 10.03
C THR A 233 -19.10 9.50 8.92
N ASN A 234 -20.31 9.00 9.18
CA ASN A 234 -21.44 9.17 8.26
C ASN A 234 -22.09 10.51 8.55
N SER A 235 -21.79 11.52 7.73
CA SER A 235 -22.51 12.78 7.78
C SER A 235 -23.90 12.59 7.19
N LYS A 236 -24.88 12.25 8.05
CA LYS A 236 -26.29 12.41 7.69
C LYS A 236 -26.55 13.91 7.59
N VAL A 237 -26.68 14.41 6.38
CA VAL A 237 -27.20 15.77 6.16
C VAL A 237 -28.67 15.72 6.57
N ASN A 238 -28.97 15.98 7.85
CA ASN A 238 -30.31 16.30 8.30
C ASN A 238 -30.65 17.66 7.70
N GLY A 239 -31.22 17.65 6.49
CA GLY A 239 -31.92 18.80 5.97
C GLY A 239 -33.11 19.07 6.88
N GLU A 240 -33.02 20.09 7.74
CA GLU A 240 -34.19 20.79 8.24
C GLU A 240 -34.88 21.43 7.03
N ASN A 241 -35.72 20.65 6.35
CA ASN A 241 -36.92 21.02 5.59
C ASN A 241 -37.33 19.83 4.73
N GLY A 242 -38.51 19.28 5.03
CA GLY A 242 -39.04 18.05 4.45
C GLY A 242 -39.31 18.12 2.95
N THR A 243 -38.28 17.87 2.14
CA THR A 243 -38.44 17.45 0.75
C THR A 243 -37.56 16.23 0.49
N TYR A 244 -38.20 15.07 0.39
CA TYR A 244 -37.58 13.80 0.02
C TYR A 244 -37.02 13.91 -1.41
N SER A 245 -35.72 14.19 -1.54
CA SER A 245 -34.97 13.92 -2.76
C SER A 245 -34.10 12.69 -2.53
N ASN A 246 -34.43 11.60 -3.21
CA ASN A 246 -33.77 10.28 -3.10
C ASN A 246 -32.39 10.22 -3.78
N ASN A 247 -31.57 11.28 -3.71
CA ASN A 247 -30.29 11.32 -4.43
C ASN A 247 -29.15 12.08 -3.73
N THR A 248 -29.15 12.14 -2.40
CA THR A 248 -27.98 12.60 -1.65
C THR A 248 -27.08 11.39 -1.36
N GLN A 249 -25.99 11.26 -2.13
CA GLN A 249 -24.90 10.33 -1.79
C GLN A 249 -24.43 10.63 -0.36
N GLU A 250 -24.62 9.69 0.56
CA GLU A 250 -24.00 9.74 1.89
C GLU A 250 -22.48 9.85 1.69
N LYS A 251 -21.91 11.04 1.87
CA LYS A 251 -20.45 11.22 1.83
C LYS A 251 -19.91 10.81 3.20
N SER A 252 -19.49 9.55 3.32
CA SER A 252 -18.72 9.10 4.48
C SER A 252 -17.36 9.81 4.49
N SER A 253 -17.04 10.51 5.58
CA SER A 253 -15.70 11.06 5.80
C SER A 253 -14.84 10.04 6.52
N LEU A 254 -13.61 9.87 6.06
CA LEU A 254 -12.61 9.03 6.72
C LEU A 254 -11.62 9.91 7.48
N GLU A 255 -11.22 9.45 8.65
CA GLU A 255 -10.31 10.15 9.54
C GLU A 255 -9.24 9.20 10.06
N LEU A 256 -8.00 9.68 10.14
CA LEU A 256 -6.89 9.05 10.83
C LEU A 256 -6.58 9.87 12.07
N SER A 257 -6.75 9.30 13.26
CA SER A 257 -6.30 9.91 14.50
C SER A 257 -5.08 9.16 15.04
N PHE A 258 -4.03 9.86 15.46
CA PHE A 258 -2.86 9.25 16.11
C PHE A 258 -2.56 9.96 17.44
N GLU A 259 -2.14 9.18 18.44
CA GLU A 259 -1.73 9.67 19.76
C GLU A 259 -0.22 9.91 19.76
N TYR A 260 0.20 11.16 19.90
CA TYR A 260 1.58 11.58 19.76
C TYR A 260 2.17 12.10 21.08
N LEU A 261 3.40 11.66 21.40
CA LEU A 261 4.14 12.14 22.56
C LEU A 261 4.78 13.52 22.27
N MET A 262 4.10 14.59 22.68
CA MET A 262 4.51 15.98 22.43
C MET A 262 5.72 16.38 23.27
N SER A 263 5.75 15.95 24.52
CA SER A 263 6.84 16.13 25.48
C SER A 263 6.73 15.03 26.53
N LYS A 264 7.69 14.95 27.46
CA LYS A 264 7.65 13.98 28.57
C LYS A 264 6.26 13.98 29.23
N ASP A 265 5.66 12.79 29.31
CA ASP A 265 4.32 12.53 29.87
C ASP A 265 3.15 13.32 29.26
N LYS A 266 3.32 13.93 28.08
CA LYS A 266 2.28 14.70 27.39
C LYS A 266 1.93 14.06 26.05
N LEU A 267 0.92 13.20 26.08
CA LEU A 267 0.31 12.63 24.88
C LEU A 267 -0.82 13.53 24.35
N GLN A 268 -0.89 13.70 23.04
CA GLN A 268 -1.94 14.46 22.37
C GLN A 268 -2.46 13.72 21.15
N TRP A 269 -3.78 13.65 20.99
CA TRP A 269 -4.41 13.16 19.77
C TRP A 269 -4.40 14.23 18.69
N ILE A 270 -4.01 13.83 17.48
CA ILE A 270 -4.09 14.65 16.26
C ILE A 270 -4.91 13.87 15.24
N THR A 271 -5.90 14.53 14.65
CA THR A 271 -6.86 13.93 13.70
C THR A 271 -6.73 14.56 12.32
N ILE A 272 -6.57 13.72 11.31
CA ILE A 272 -6.50 14.08 9.89
C ILE A 272 -7.74 13.53 9.20
N SER A 273 -8.59 14.39 8.65
CA SER A 273 -9.74 14.04 7.84
C SER A 273 -9.34 13.96 6.36
N SER A 274 -9.27 12.74 5.81
CA SER A 274 -8.82 12.48 4.44
C SER A 274 -9.48 11.23 3.86
N GLU A 275 -9.87 11.28 2.58
CA GLU A 275 -10.34 10.09 1.84
C GLU A 275 -9.26 8.99 1.75
N GLN A 276 -7.98 9.34 1.95
CA GLN A 276 -6.84 8.42 1.98
C GLN A 276 -6.42 7.97 3.40
N ALA A 277 -7.23 8.21 4.44
CA ALA A 277 -6.88 7.87 5.83
C ALA A 277 -6.50 6.39 6.03
N ILE A 278 -7.19 5.47 5.35
CA ILE A 278 -6.87 4.04 5.39
C ILE A 278 -5.47 3.77 4.82
N PHE A 279 -5.12 4.44 3.72
CA PHE A 279 -3.82 4.26 3.10
C PHE A 279 -2.69 4.91 3.91
N MET A 280 -2.96 6.06 4.55
CA MET A 280 -2.03 6.67 5.51
C MET A 280 -1.72 5.70 6.66
N SER A 281 -2.74 5.06 7.25
CA SER A 281 -2.57 4.03 8.28
C SER A 281 -1.72 2.84 7.80
N ALA A 282 -1.97 2.36 6.58
CA ALA A 282 -1.16 1.29 5.99
C ALA A 282 0.30 1.71 5.79
N CYS A 283 0.57 2.95 5.38
CA CYS A 283 1.93 3.48 5.29
C CYS A 283 2.63 3.56 6.65
N LEU A 284 1.93 4.00 7.71
CA LEU A 284 2.46 4.00 9.07
C LEU A 284 2.82 2.58 9.52
N GLN A 285 1.93 1.61 9.31
CA GLN A 285 2.20 0.21 9.65
C GLN A 285 3.44 -0.32 8.92
N MET A 286 3.55 -0.08 7.60
CA MET A 286 4.70 -0.51 6.82
C MET A 286 6.01 0.12 7.29
N LEU A 287 5.97 1.37 7.75
CA LEU A 287 7.12 2.08 8.28
C LEU A 287 7.56 1.46 9.63
N VAL A 288 6.60 1.15 10.50
CA VAL A 288 6.84 0.45 11.78
C VAL A 288 7.42 -0.94 11.53
N ASP A 289 6.87 -1.71 10.59
CA ASP A 289 7.37 -3.04 10.26
C ASP A 289 8.83 -2.98 9.79
N GLU A 290 9.17 -2.02 8.93
CA GLU A 290 10.54 -1.85 8.44
C GLU A 290 11.50 -1.42 9.56
N LEU A 291 11.07 -0.50 10.44
CA LEU A 291 11.81 -0.09 11.63
C LEU A 291 12.14 -1.28 12.54
N LEU A 292 11.15 -2.15 12.80
CA LEU A 292 11.33 -3.33 13.64
C LEU A 292 12.27 -4.36 13.00
N VAL A 293 12.23 -4.50 11.68
CA VAL A 293 13.16 -5.36 10.92
C VAL A 293 14.60 -4.82 11.02
N LYS A 294 14.78 -3.50 10.84
CA LYS A 294 16.09 -2.84 10.99
C LYS A 294 16.65 -3.01 12.41
N LYS A 295 15.85 -2.75 13.45
CA LYS A 295 16.28 -2.91 14.86
C LYS A 295 16.73 -4.33 15.19
N LYS A 296 16.12 -5.34 14.56
CA LYS A 296 16.48 -6.77 14.74
C LYS A 296 17.71 -7.19 13.92
N GLY A 297 18.26 -6.31 13.07
CA GLY A 297 19.36 -6.63 12.16
C GLY A 297 18.99 -7.69 11.10
N ILE A 298 17.70 -7.93 10.89
CA ILE A 298 17.22 -8.94 9.94
C ILE A 298 17.22 -8.30 8.55
N LYS A 299 17.97 -8.88 7.61
CA LYS A 299 17.84 -8.49 6.19
C LYS A 299 16.44 -8.84 5.71
N LYS A 300 15.82 -7.98 4.90
CA LYS A 300 14.51 -8.21 4.28
C LYS A 300 14.47 -9.65 3.75
N ARG A 301 13.59 -10.48 4.33
CA ARG A 301 13.56 -11.92 4.06
C ARG A 301 13.13 -12.16 2.63
N ASP A 302 13.79 -13.10 1.98
CA ASP A 302 13.23 -13.78 0.82
C ASP A 302 11.88 -14.40 1.23
N CYS A 303 10.86 -14.23 0.39
CA CYS A 303 9.57 -14.88 0.59
C CYS A 303 9.73 -16.38 0.31
N ILE A 304 10.27 -17.14 1.27
CA ILE A 304 10.27 -18.61 1.21
C ILE A 304 8.86 -19.04 1.59
N LYS A 305 8.07 -19.41 0.59
CA LYS A 305 6.68 -19.86 0.72
C LYS A 305 6.60 -21.37 0.61
N SER A 306 5.69 -21.97 1.39
CA SER A 306 5.45 -23.42 1.37
C SER A 306 4.20 -23.75 0.55
N ASN A 307 4.18 -24.92 -0.07
CA ASN A 307 3.00 -25.41 -0.76
C ASN A 307 1.98 -25.92 0.27
N GLY A 308 0.77 -25.37 0.25
CA GLY A 308 -0.32 -25.75 1.12
C GLY A 308 -1.60 -26.03 0.33
N LYS A 309 -2.36 -27.05 0.74
CA LYS A 309 -3.73 -27.30 0.24
C LYS A 309 -4.72 -26.82 1.30
N LEU A 310 -5.72 -26.05 0.89
CA LEU A 310 -6.78 -25.54 1.77
C LEU A 310 -8.14 -25.92 1.19
N SER A 311 -9.04 -26.46 2.01
CA SER A 311 -10.47 -26.57 1.66
C SER A 311 -11.22 -25.31 2.05
N TYR A 312 -11.81 -24.61 1.08
CA TYR A 312 -12.69 -23.47 1.32
C TYR A 312 -14.14 -23.89 1.15
N MET A 313 -14.94 -23.67 2.19
CA MET A 313 -16.38 -23.90 2.15
C MET A 313 -17.08 -22.60 1.75
N LYS A 314 -17.77 -22.62 0.61
CA LYS A 314 -18.53 -21.50 0.07
C LYS A 314 -19.83 -21.29 0.85
N ARG A 315 -20.48 -20.15 0.65
CA ARG A 315 -21.78 -19.82 1.26
C ARG A 315 -22.92 -20.72 0.79
N ASP A 316 -22.80 -21.33 -0.39
CA ASP A 316 -23.75 -22.32 -0.91
C ASP A 316 -23.58 -23.73 -0.30
N GLY A 317 -22.60 -23.91 0.59
CA GLY A 317 -22.28 -25.19 1.23
C GLY A 317 -21.36 -26.10 0.41
N SER A 318 -20.96 -25.70 -0.80
CA SER A 318 -19.98 -26.44 -1.59
C SER A 318 -18.55 -26.23 -1.08
N CYS A 319 -17.72 -27.26 -1.17
CA CYS A 319 -16.30 -27.19 -0.80
C CYS A 319 -15.44 -27.12 -2.06
N GLN A 320 -14.51 -26.17 -2.10
CA GLN A 320 -13.51 -26.05 -3.15
C GLN A 320 -12.12 -26.27 -2.55
N LEU A 321 -11.36 -27.19 -3.14
CA LEU A 321 -9.95 -27.35 -2.82
C LEU A 321 -9.15 -26.23 -3.50
N ILE A 322 -8.41 -25.47 -2.70
CA ILE A 322 -7.48 -24.44 -3.13
C ILE A 322 -6.09 -25.02 -2.97
N SER A 323 -5.45 -25.31 -4.10
CA SER A 323 -4.00 -25.49 -4.10
C SER A 323 -3.35 -24.11 -4.08
N ILE A 324 -2.60 -23.80 -3.03
CA ILE A 324 -1.68 -22.66 -3.02
C ILE A 324 -0.43 -23.12 -3.77
N ASP A 325 -0.58 -23.32 -5.09
CA ASP A 325 0.53 -23.72 -5.96
C ASP A 325 1.32 -22.47 -6.33
N ASN A 326 2.47 -22.30 -5.68
CA ASN A 326 3.53 -21.37 -6.09
C ASN A 326 4.74 -22.16 -6.61
N SER A 327 4.51 -23.27 -7.33
CA SER A 327 5.59 -23.94 -8.06
C SER A 327 6.04 -23.08 -9.24
N PHE A 328 7.12 -22.36 -9.02
CA PHE A 328 7.96 -21.76 -10.04
C PHE A 328 8.52 -22.88 -10.92
N ILE A 329 7.85 -23.20 -12.02
CA ILE A 329 8.36 -23.79 -13.28
C ILE A 329 7.13 -24.08 -14.13
N ASP A 330 7.07 -23.46 -15.30
CA ASP A 330 6.19 -23.90 -16.38
C ASP A 330 6.92 -25.09 -17.01
N SER A 331 6.58 -26.31 -16.59
CA SER A 331 7.00 -27.52 -17.29
C SER A 331 5.82 -28.02 -18.09
N SER A 332 5.89 -27.76 -19.39
CA SER A 332 5.22 -28.53 -20.42
C SER A 332 5.44 -30.04 -20.19
N ASP A 333 4.40 -30.80 -20.50
CA ASP A 333 4.37 -32.22 -20.83
C ASP A 333 4.22 -33.30 -19.73
N GLU A 334 3.14 -34.06 -19.97
CA GLU A 334 2.85 -35.48 -19.72
C GLU A 334 2.14 -35.98 -18.46
N GLN A 335 1.30 -36.97 -18.75
CA GLN A 335 0.28 -37.68 -17.97
C GLN A 335 0.89 -38.47 -16.81
N ASP A 336 0.19 -38.58 -15.68
CA ASP A 336 -0.63 -39.76 -15.38
C ASP A 336 -1.30 -39.69 -13.99
N SER A 337 -2.42 -40.40 -13.91
CA SER A 337 -3.27 -40.65 -12.74
C SER A 337 -2.54 -41.24 -11.54
N TYR A 338 -2.97 -40.91 -10.31
CA TYR A 338 -3.37 -41.89 -9.29
C TYR A 338 -4.19 -41.19 -8.19
N SER A 339 -5.34 -41.80 -7.88
CA SER A 339 -6.24 -41.48 -6.79
C SER A 339 -5.75 -42.09 -5.48
N GLU A 340 -5.54 -41.27 -4.45
CA GLU A 340 -5.46 -41.75 -3.06
C GLU A 340 -6.35 -40.91 -2.15
N ASN A 341 -7.37 -41.59 -1.61
CA ASN A 341 -8.21 -41.14 -0.52
C ASN A 341 -7.38 -41.17 0.78
N SER A 342 -7.18 -40.00 1.39
CA SER A 342 -6.92 -39.92 2.82
C SER A 342 -7.92 -38.92 3.43
N TYR A 343 -8.79 -39.46 4.28
CA TYR A 343 -9.67 -38.68 5.13
C TYR A 343 -8.82 -38.12 6.27
N GLU A 344 -8.51 -36.82 6.23
CA GLU A 344 -8.01 -36.10 7.40
C GLU A 344 -9.11 -35.17 7.93
N GLU A 345 -9.33 -35.25 9.24
CA GLU A 345 -10.43 -34.66 9.98
C GLU A 345 -10.59 -33.15 9.73
N ALA A 346 -11.84 -32.75 9.45
CA ALA A 346 -12.24 -31.37 9.31
C ALA A 346 -11.96 -30.59 10.61
N PHE A 347 -11.03 -29.64 10.53
CA PHE A 347 -10.71 -28.71 11.61
C PHE A 347 -11.97 -27.92 12.00
N SER A 348 -12.42 -28.07 13.24
CA SER A 348 -13.65 -27.46 13.73
C SER A 348 -13.52 -25.94 13.86
N ILE A 349 -14.41 -25.20 13.19
CA ILE A 349 -14.50 -23.73 13.12
C ILE A 349 -14.64 -23.04 14.50
N LYS A 350 -14.90 -23.79 15.57
CA LYS A 350 -15.11 -23.25 16.93
C LYS A 350 -13.84 -22.67 17.56
N THR A 351 -12.64 -23.10 17.19
CA THR A 351 -11.38 -22.60 17.77
C THR A 351 -10.82 -21.35 17.10
N LEU A 352 -11.39 -20.91 15.96
CA LEU A 352 -11.02 -19.64 15.30
C LEU A 352 -11.80 -18.43 15.84
N GLN A 353 -12.98 -18.65 16.45
CA GLN A 353 -13.81 -17.57 16.97
C GLN A 353 -13.21 -16.85 18.19
N GLU A 354 -12.30 -17.51 18.93
CA GLU A 354 -11.68 -16.92 20.13
C GLU A 354 -10.49 -15.99 19.83
N LYS A 355 -9.96 -15.97 18.59
CA LYS A 355 -8.79 -15.16 18.22
C LYS A 355 -9.06 -14.03 17.22
N PHE A 356 -10.32 -13.81 16.83
CA PHE A 356 -10.69 -12.83 15.80
C PHE A 356 -11.87 -11.92 16.22
N LEU A 357 -11.64 -11.12 17.27
CA LEU A 357 -12.36 -9.86 17.48
C LEU A 357 -11.36 -8.69 17.39
N SER A 358 -10.99 -8.38 16.15
CA SER A 358 -10.39 -7.12 15.71
C SER A 358 -10.31 -7.22 14.18
N VAL A 359 -11.41 -7.12 13.44
CA VAL A 359 -12.05 -5.85 13.11
C VAL A 359 -13.56 -6.08 13.07
N SER A 360 -14.25 -5.75 14.15
CA SER A 360 -15.69 -5.56 14.13
C SER A 360 -15.92 -4.05 14.16
N PHE A 361 -16.71 -3.51 13.24
CA PHE A 361 -17.20 -2.13 13.35
C PHE A 361 -18.20 -2.05 14.52
N LYS A 362 -17.68 -2.05 15.74
CA LYS A 362 -18.40 -1.82 16.99
C LYS A 362 -17.63 -0.75 17.79
N ASN A 363 -18.32 0.36 18.07
CA ASN A 363 -17.97 1.43 19.01
C ASN A 363 -16.48 1.78 19.19
N GLY A 364 -15.85 2.40 18.19
CA GLY A 364 -14.91 3.53 18.36
C GLY A 364 -13.68 3.40 19.29
N ARG A 365 -13.28 2.20 19.71
CA ARG A 365 -12.18 1.98 20.67
C ARG A 365 -11.13 0.95 20.24
N GLU A 366 -11.17 0.45 19.01
CA GLU A 366 -10.06 -0.35 18.47
C GLU A 366 -8.96 0.58 17.95
N PHE A 367 -7.75 0.45 18.49
CA PHE A 367 -6.56 1.20 18.10
C PHE A 367 -5.52 0.22 17.53
N VAL A 368 -4.74 0.69 16.55
CA VAL A 368 -3.53 0.00 16.10
C VAL A 368 -2.40 0.42 17.02
N GLU A 369 -1.89 -0.52 17.81
CA GLU A 369 -0.75 -0.27 18.71
C GLU A 369 0.55 -0.14 17.92
N ASN A 370 1.35 0.87 18.26
CA ASN A 370 2.65 1.05 17.65
C ASN A 370 3.75 0.34 18.45
N HIS A 371 4.17 -0.82 18.00
CA HIS A 371 5.26 -1.57 18.66
C HIS A 371 6.64 -0.88 18.55
N ALA A 372 6.80 0.15 17.72
CA ALA A 372 8.03 0.95 17.71
C ALA A 372 8.14 1.92 18.90
N PHE A 373 7.04 2.14 19.64
CA PHE A 373 6.95 3.06 20.78
C PHE A 373 7.62 2.54 22.06
N GLU A 374 7.77 1.21 22.22
CA GLU A 374 8.27 0.59 23.47
C GLU A 374 9.77 0.83 23.77
N GLY A 375 10.48 1.59 22.93
CA GLY A 375 11.92 1.82 23.04
C GLY A 375 12.36 3.28 23.05
N ILE A 376 11.47 4.21 23.42
CA ILE A 376 11.79 5.65 23.51
C ILE A 376 12.74 5.88 24.69
N GLY A 377 13.93 6.42 24.42
CA GLY A 377 14.88 6.90 25.44
C GLY A 377 14.69 8.38 25.76
N ASP A 378 15.37 8.89 26.79
CA ASP A 378 15.39 10.34 27.08
C ASP A 378 15.96 11.16 25.90
N ASP A 379 16.76 10.55 25.02
CA ASP A 379 17.32 11.16 23.80
C ASP A 379 16.27 11.39 22.69
N ASP A 380 15.11 10.72 22.76
CA ASP A 380 14.03 10.80 21.77
C ASP A 380 12.96 11.87 22.12
N LEU A 381 13.08 12.53 23.28
CA LEU A 381 12.07 13.43 23.89
C LEU A 381 12.19 14.90 23.50
#